data_AF-A0A4Q3AAQ0-F1
#
_entry.id   AF-A0A4Q3AAQ0-F1
#
_cell.length_a   1.000
_cell.length_b   1.000
_cell.length_c   1.000
_cell.angle_alpha   90.00
_cell.angle_beta   90.00
_cell.angle_gamma   90.00
#
_symmetry.space_group_name_H-M   'P 1'
#
loop_
_entity.id
_entity.type
_entity.pdbx_description
1 polymer ?
#
loop_
_entity_poly.entity_id
_entity_poly.type
_entity_poly.pdbx_seq_one_letter_code
_entity_poly.pdbx_strand_id
1 'polypeptide(L)'
;MKKPTIIAIACIAVAILAFVIVRQKSALPPSVIGENIAPQLITDEAWQESIAEDPTAHGYSGYYILQDRRSDAAILEGLRDLRSDDGYVWVNAASYLGSRGNEEAVPYLIKALRHTAWRSDDERVESLRKLTGETFGNSFEDWFNWYAGQPNPINIDWESSLGHAPRLPKSNREQKGGAGQSATRSQSGSEGGDKPQPESEDRSR
;
A
#
# COMPACT_ATOMS: atom_id res chain seq x y z
N MET A 1 -39.63 52.07 -23.97
CA MET A 1 -38.48 51.35 -24.57
C MET A 1 -37.47 50.99 -23.47
N LYS A 2 -37.44 49.75 -22.98
CA LYS A 2 -36.49 49.26 -21.94
C LYS A 2 -35.90 47.86 -22.26
N LYS A 3 -36.10 47.37 -23.49
CA LYS A 3 -35.77 46.00 -23.90
C LYS A 3 -34.27 45.69 -24.09
N PRO A 4 -33.39 46.60 -24.57
CA PRO A 4 -32.02 46.22 -24.90
C PRO A 4 -31.16 45.94 -23.65
N THR A 5 -31.40 46.67 -22.56
CA THR A 5 -30.64 46.51 -21.30
C THR A 5 -30.96 45.20 -20.58
N ILE A 6 -32.22 44.76 -20.64
CA ILE A 6 -32.66 43.49 -20.02
C ILE A 6 -32.05 42.29 -20.77
N ILE A 7 -32.00 42.36 -22.11
CA ILE A 7 -31.38 41.31 -22.95
C ILE A 7 -29.87 41.22 -22.67
N ALA A 8 -29.18 42.36 -22.58
CA ALA A 8 -27.75 42.39 -22.29
C ALA A 8 -27.41 41.79 -20.91
N ILE A 9 -28.19 42.13 -19.87
CA ILE A 9 -28.00 41.58 -18.52
C ILE A 9 -28.27 40.07 -18.50
N ALA A 10 -29.32 39.60 -19.20
CA ALA A 10 -29.61 38.18 -19.30
C ALA A 10 -28.49 37.40 -20.02
N CYS A 11 -27.92 37.94 -21.10
CA CYS A 11 -26.79 37.33 -21.80
C CYS A 11 -25.53 37.28 -20.93
N ILE A 12 -25.24 38.32 -20.14
CA ILE A 12 -24.12 38.33 -19.21
C ILE A 12 -24.34 37.31 -18.09
N ALA A 13 -25.54 37.23 -17.52
CA ALA A 13 -25.86 36.24 -16.49
C ALA A 13 -25.75 34.80 -17.01
N VAL A 14 -26.21 34.53 -18.24
CA VAL A 14 -26.05 33.23 -18.90
C VAL A 14 -24.58 32.94 -19.20
N ALA A 15 -23.79 33.92 -19.63
CA ALA A 15 -22.37 33.75 -19.87
C ALA A 15 -21.58 33.48 -18.57
N ILE A 16 -21.93 34.17 -17.48
CA ILE A 16 -21.36 33.91 -16.15
C ILE A 16 -21.78 32.53 -15.66
N LEU A 17 -23.06 32.15 -15.79
CA LEU A 17 -23.55 30.84 -15.40
C LEU A 17 -22.90 29.72 -16.22
N ALA A 18 -22.78 29.90 -17.54
CA ALA A 18 -22.07 28.98 -18.41
C ALA A 18 -20.58 28.91 -18.05
N PHE A 19 -19.94 30.03 -17.73
CA PHE A 19 -18.54 30.06 -17.29
C PHE A 19 -18.35 29.38 -15.94
N VAL A 20 -19.29 29.52 -15.00
CA VAL A 20 -19.29 28.83 -13.70
C VAL A 20 -19.52 27.33 -13.90
N ILE A 21 -20.47 26.93 -14.74
CA ILE A 21 -20.74 25.52 -15.06
C ILE A 21 -19.56 24.89 -15.80
N VAL A 22 -18.96 25.61 -16.75
CA VAL A 22 -17.74 25.17 -17.46
C VAL A 22 -16.57 25.11 -16.49
N ARG A 23 -16.38 26.07 -15.57
CA ARG A 23 -15.38 25.99 -14.49
C ARG A 23 -15.61 24.80 -13.57
N GLN A 24 -16.87 24.45 -13.28
CA GLN A 24 -17.23 23.29 -12.47
C GLN A 24 -17.09 21.95 -13.21
N LYS A 25 -17.07 21.94 -14.56
CA LYS A 25 -17.05 20.73 -15.38
C LYS A 25 -15.82 20.58 -16.29
N SER A 26 -14.91 21.55 -16.30
CA SER A 26 -13.66 21.48 -17.06
C SER A 26 -12.55 20.97 -16.17
N ALA A 27 -12.67 19.71 -15.76
CA ALA A 27 -11.57 19.00 -15.15
C ALA A 27 -10.71 18.41 -16.27
N LEU A 28 -9.44 18.80 -16.35
CA LEU A 28 -8.48 17.93 -17.03
C LEU A 28 -8.47 16.64 -16.23
N PRO A 29 -8.89 15.49 -16.79
CA PRO A 29 -8.84 14.24 -16.04
C PRO A 29 -7.38 13.93 -15.68
N PRO A 30 -7.13 13.24 -14.56
CA PRO A 30 -5.85 12.60 -14.34
C PRO A 30 -5.40 11.87 -15.61
N SER A 31 -4.21 12.22 -16.07
CA SER A 31 -3.57 11.62 -17.22
C SER A 31 -2.08 11.61 -16.96
N VAL A 32 -1.35 10.63 -17.49
CA VAL A 32 0.10 10.51 -17.25
C VAL A 32 0.87 11.82 -17.49
N ILE A 33 0.41 12.65 -18.43
CA ILE A 33 0.96 13.98 -18.71
C ILE A 33 0.51 15.01 -17.68
N GLY A 34 -0.79 15.10 -17.38
CA GLY A 34 -1.33 16.06 -16.39
C GLY A 34 -0.81 15.83 -14.97
N GLU A 35 -0.71 14.56 -14.54
CA GLU A 35 -0.25 14.16 -13.21
C GLU A 35 1.21 14.53 -12.95
N ASN A 36 2.07 14.43 -13.97
CA ASN A 36 3.50 14.69 -13.83
C ASN A 36 3.89 16.16 -14.10
N ILE A 37 3.13 16.87 -14.94
CA ILE A 37 3.48 18.24 -15.34
C ILE A 37 2.86 19.27 -14.40
N ALA A 38 1.59 19.10 -14.04
CA ALA A 38 0.87 20.08 -13.24
C ALA A 38 -0.26 19.44 -12.43
N PRO A 39 0.07 18.53 -11.48
CA PRO A 39 -0.94 17.89 -10.65
C PRO A 39 -1.80 18.90 -9.88
N GLN A 40 -1.24 20.07 -9.56
CA GLN A 40 -1.94 21.22 -8.95
C GLN A 40 -3.09 21.81 -9.79
N LEU A 41 -3.14 21.53 -11.10
CA LEU A 41 -4.21 22.00 -11.97
C LEU A 41 -5.38 21.02 -12.08
N ILE A 42 -5.18 19.77 -11.66
CA ILE A 42 -6.24 18.78 -11.55
C ILE A 42 -7.00 19.05 -10.25
N THR A 43 -8.32 19.21 -10.33
CA THR A 43 -9.16 19.53 -9.16
C THR A 43 -9.36 18.32 -8.27
N ASP A 44 -9.80 18.55 -7.04
CA ASP A 44 -10.07 17.46 -6.10
C ASP A 44 -11.22 16.57 -6.60
N GLU A 45 -12.23 17.16 -7.24
CA GLU A 45 -13.34 16.45 -7.88
C GLU A 45 -12.85 15.59 -9.04
N ALA A 46 -11.90 16.08 -9.84
CA ALA A 46 -11.32 15.31 -10.94
C ALA A 46 -10.55 14.08 -10.46
N TRP A 47 -9.82 14.23 -9.34
CA TRP A 47 -9.18 13.11 -8.67
C TRP A 47 -10.19 12.14 -8.09
N GLN A 48 -11.24 12.63 -7.44
CA GLN A 48 -12.32 11.80 -6.92
C GLN A 48 -13.05 11.03 -8.03
N GLU A 49 -13.41 11.67 -9.14
CA GLU A 49 -14.05 11.02 -10.29
C GLU A 49 -13.15 9.91 -10.86
N SER A 50 -11.84 10.17 -11.00
CA SER A 50 -10.91 9.15 -11.48
C SER A 50 -10.77 7.96 -10.53
N ILE A 51 -10.72 8.19 -9.21
CA ILE A 51 -10.73 7.12 -8.21
C ILE A 51 -12.07 6.35 -8.25
N ALA A 52 -13.17 7.06 -8.44
CA ALA A 52 -14.50 6.47 -8.50
C ALA A 52 -14.65 5.54 -9.72
N GLU A 53 -14.08 5.92 -10.87
CA GLU A 53 -14.10 5.15 -12.12
C GLU A 53 -13.15 3.95 -12.08
N ASP A 54 -11.87 4.17 -11.78
CA ASP A 54 -10.86 3.12 -11.70
C ASP A 54 -9.76 3.48 -10.69
N PRO A 55 -9.83 2.93 -9.45
CA PRO A 55 -8.83 3.22 -8.43
C PRO A 55 -7.45 2.59 -8.74
N THR A 56 -7.34 1.68 -9.71
CA THR A 56 -6.05 1.06 -10.09
C THR A 56 -5.27 1.89 -11.11
N ALA A 57 -5.97 2.67 -11.94
CA ALA A 57 -5.34 3.50 -12.97
C ALA A 57 -4.58 4.69 -12.40
N HIS A 58 -5.21 5.42 -11.47
CA HIS A 58 -4.70 6.66 -10.89
C HIS A 58 -4.94 6.78 -9.38
N GLY A 59 -5.54 5.79 -8.72
CA GLY A 59 -5.91 5.92 -7.31
C GLY A 59 -4.73 6.05 -6.36
N TYR A 60 -3.56 5.51 -6.73
CA TYR A 60 -2.33 5.69 -5.94
C TYR A 60 -1.91 7.16 -5.85
N SER A 61 -1.88 7.86 -6.99
CA SER A 61 -1.60 9.30 -7.07
C SER A 61 -2.75 10.13 -6.51
N GLY A 62 -3.99 9.73 -6.79
CA GLY A 62 -5.19 10.45 -6.36
C GLY A 62 -5.32 10.55 -4.85
N TYR A 63 -5.28 9.43 -4.13
CA TYR A 63 -5.35 9.45 -2.65
C TYR A 63 -4.19 10.23 -2.03
N TYR A 64 -2.97 10.06 -2.56
CA TYR A 64 -1.81 10.81 -2.09
C TYR A 64 -1.98 12.32 -2.26
N ILE A 65 -2.44 12.77 -3.42
CA ILE A 65 -2.64 14.20 -3.72
C ILE A 65 -3.75 14.77 -2.85
N LEU A 66 -4.87 14.06 -2.70
CA LEU A 66 -5.96 14.50 -1.84
C LEU A 66 -5.55 14.53 -0.36
N GLN A 67 -4.70 13.61 0.08
CA GLN A 67 -4.09 13.62 1.41
C GLN A 67 -3.19 14.87 1.59
N ASP A 68 -2.28 15.15 0.66
CA ASP A 68 -1.38 16.32 0.71
C ASP A 68 -2.17 17.63 0.76
N ARG A 69 -3.24 17.72 -0.03
CA ARG A 69 -4.16 18.87 -0.05
C ARG A 69 -5.09 18.95 1.15
N ARG A 70 -5.13 17.92 2.00
CA ARG A 70 -6.07 17.82 3.12
C ARG A 70 -7.53 17.89 2.66
N SER A 71 -7.84 17.29 1.52
CA SER A 71 -9.16 17.29 0.91
C SER A 71 -10.04 16.15 1.42
N ASP A 72 -11.33 16.43 1.62
CA ASP A 72 -12.35 15.45 2.01
C ASP A 72 -13.08 14.84 0.80
N ALA A 73 -12.67 15.19 -0.42
CA ALA A 73 -13.40 14.85 -1.65
C ALA A 73 -13.64 13.35 -1.84
N ALA A 74 -12.69 12.50 -1.44
CA ALA A 74 -12.71 11.06 -1.74
C ALA A 74 -12.98 10.16 -0.52
N ILE A 75 -13.62 10.68 0.55
CA ILE A 75 -13.90 9.88 1.77
C ILE A 75 -14.76 8.64 1.44
N LEU A 76 -15.79 8.80 0.61
CA LEU A 76 -16.71 7.69 0.29
C LEU A 76 -16.01 6.61 -0.54
N GLU A 77 -15.20 7.02 -1.49
CA GLU A 77 -14.36 6.15 -2.32
C GLU A 77 -13.32 5.45 -1.46
N GLY A 78 -12.66 6.17 -0.55
CA GLY A 78 -11.72 5.60 0.42
C GLY A 78 -12.37 4.47 1.23
N LEU A 79 -13.57 4.70 1.75
CA LEU A 79 -14.30 3.68 2.52
C LEU A 79 -14.67 2.45 1.67
N ARG A 80 -15.05 2.66 0.41
CA ARG A 80 -15.28 1.57 -0.56
C ARG A 80 -13.99 0.77 -0.80
N ASP A 81 -12.87 1.47 -0.99
CA ASP A 81 -11.61 0.92 -1.47
C ASP A 81 -10.75 0.28 -0.38
N LEU A 82 -11.07 0.48 0.90
CA LEU A 82 -10.50 -0.30 2.02
C LEU A 82 -10.62 -1.82 1.79
N ARG A 83 -11.68 -2.26 1.09
CA ARG A 83 -11.97 -3.68 0.82
C ARG A 83 -11.45 -4.14 -0.55
N SER A 84 -10.62 -3.35 -1.22
CA SER A 84 -10.05 -3.72 -2.51
C SER A 84 -9.10 -4.91 -2.37
N ASP A 85 -9.16 -5.83 -3.34
CA ASP A 85 -8.19 -6.92 -3.47
C ASP A 85 -6.82 -6.42 -3.98
N ASP A 86 -6.76 -5.22 -4.55
CA ASP A 86 -5.51 -4.60 -4.96
C ASP A 86 -4.78 -4.02 -3.75
N GLY A 87 -3.59 -4.58 -3.49
CA GLY A 87 -2.74 -4.25 -2.34
C GLY A 87 -2.45 -2.77 -2.18
N TYR A 88 -2.19 -2.08 -3.28
CA TYR A 88 -1.85 -0.68 -3.25
C TYR A 88 -3.09 0.21 -3.15
N VAL A 89 -4.24 -0.22 -3.69
CA VAL A 89 -5.49 0.56 -3.60
C VAL A 89 -5.93 0.68 -2.14
N TRP A 90 -6.09 -0.45 -1.43
CA TRP A 90 -6.57 -0.40 -0.05
C TRP A 90 -5.55 0.27 0.89
N VAL A 91 -4.24 0.13 0.65
CA VAL A 91 -3.20 0.80 1.45
C VAL A 91 -3.29 2.32 1.31
N ASN A 92 -3.44 2.83 0.08
CA ASN A 92 -3.56 4.27 -0.14
C ASN A 92 -4.88 4.83 0.40
N ALA A 93 -5.98 4.08 0.23
CA ALA A 93 -7.27 4.43 0.83
C ALA A 93 -7.18 4.51 2.37
N ALA A 94 -6.53 3.54 3.02
CA ALA A 94 -6.33 3.54 4.48
C ALA A 94 -5.46 4.71 4.95
N SER A 95 -4.36 5.00 4.27
CA SER A 95 -3.51 6.17 4.56
C SER A 95 -4.30 7.48 4.42
N TYR A 96 -5.04 7.64 3.32
CA TYR A 96 -5.87 8.82 3.07
C TYR A 96 -6.90 8.99 4.19
N LEU A 97 -7.72 7.97 4.46
CA LEU A 97 -8.74 8.02 5.49
C LEU A 97 -8.15 8.29 6.89
N GLY A 98 -7.00 7.69 7.20
CA GLY A 98 -6.30 7.95 8.45
C GLY A 98 -5.85 9.40 8.59
N SER A 99 -5.35 10.01 7.50
CA SER A 99 -5.01 11.44 7.47
C SER A 99 -6.22 12.37 7.67
N ARG A 100 -7.43 11.86 7.38
CA ARG A 100 -8.71 12.56 7.58
C ARG A 100 -9.36 12.28 8.93
N GLY A 101 -8.72 11.51 9.80
CA GLY A 101 -9.26 11.19 11.12
C GLY A 101 -10.38 10.16 11.10
N ASN A 102 -10.50 9.35 10.04
CA ASN A 102 -11.53 8.33 9.95
C ASN A 102 -11.07 7.03 10.63
N GLU A 103 -11.75 6.65 11.72
CA GLU A 103 -11.41 5.49 12.54
C GLU A 103 -11.61 4.14 11.84
N GLU A 104 -12.42 4.06 10.78
CA GLU A 104 -12.57 2.83 9.99
C GLU A 104 -11.25 2.41 9.31
N ALA A 105 -10.32 3.36 9.15
CA ALA A 105 -8.98 3.09 8.63
C ALA A 105 -8.09 2.31 9.61
N VAL A 106 -8.36 2.33 10.92
CA VAL A 106 -7.48 1.76 11.97
C VAL A 106 -7.06 0.31 11.67
N PRO A 107 -7.96 -0.66 11.48
CA PRO A 107 -7.55 -2.05 11.21
C PRO A 107 -6.73 -2.19 9.92
N TYR A 108 -7.00 -1.36 8.91
CA TYR A 108 -6.26 -1.39 7.64
C TYR A 108 -4.89 -0.75 7.76
N LEU A 109 -4.74 0.34 8.52
CA LEU A 109 -3.44 0.93 8.85
C LEU A 109 -2.57 -0.07 9.63
N ILE A 110 -3.17 -0.84 10.55
CA ILE A 110 -2.48 -1.95 11.25
C ILE A 110 -2.04 -3.02 10.24
N LYS A 111 -2.96 -3.50 9.38
CA LYS A 111 -2.65 -4.46 8.32
C LYS A 111 -1.51 -3.97 7.41
N ALA A 112 -1.48 -2.68 7.10
CA ALA A 112 -0.47 -2.06 6.22
C ALA A 112 0.96 -2.11 6.80
N LEU A 113 1.14 -2.29 8.11
CA LEU A 113 2.45 -2.55 8.73
C LEU A 113 3.08 -3.87 8.27
N ARG A 114 2.33 -4.73 7.58
CA ARG A 114 2.85 -5.95 6.93
C ARG A 114 3.00 -5.80 5.42
N HIS A 115 2.44 -4.74 4.84
CA HIS A 115 2.50 -4.49 3.40
C HIS A 115 3.93 -4.16 2.96
N THR A 116 4.23 -4.47 1.70
CA THR A 116 5.53 -4.23 1.04
C THR A 116 5.85 -2.75 0.81
N ALA A 117 4.86 -1.87 0.91
CA ALA A 117 5.00 -0.42 0.79
C ALA A 117 5.49 0.21 2.10
N TRP A 118 6.62 -0.28 2.63
CA TRP A 118 7.17 0.08 3.95
C TRP A 118 7.61 1.54 4.07
N ARG A 119 7.81 2.25 2.95
CA ARG A 119 8.29 3.66 2.97
C ARG A 119 7.34 4.62 3.69
N SER A 120 6.06 4.26 3.83
CA SER A 120 5.05 5.06 4.52
C SER A 120 4.77 4.58 5.94
N ASP A 121 5.62 3.74 6.53
CA ASP A 121 5.38 3.21 7.89
C ASP A 121 5.32 4.30 8.96
N ASP A 122 6.22 5.29 8.91
CA ASP A 122 6.22 6.40 9.87
C ASP A 122 4.90 7.19 9.81
N GLU A 123 4.38 7.44 8.60
CA GLU A 123 3.09 8.11 8.40
C GLU A 123 1.91 7.27 8.91
N ARG A 124 1.96 5.94 8.73
CA ARG A 124 0.93 5.02 9.21
C ARG A 124 0.93 4.94 10.73
N VAL A 125 2.09 4.78 11.35
CA VAL A 125 2.23 4.77 12.81
C VAL A 125 1.78 6.08 13.41
N GLU A 126 2.12 7.20 12.79
CA GLU A 126 1.66 8.52 13.24
C GLU A 126 0.13 8.67 13.11
N SER A 127 -0.45 8.15 12.03
CA SER A 127 -1.90 8.12 11.84
C SER A 127 -2.59 7.25 12.90
N LEU A 128 -2.07 6.03 13.14
CA LEU A 128 -2.54 5.15 14.20
C LEU A 128 -2.49 5.85 15.56
N ARG A 129 -1.35 6.44 15.92
CA ARG A 129 -1.19 7.19 17.17
C ARG A 129 -2.22 8.32 17.31
N LYS A 130 -2.48 9.07 16.24
CA LYS A 130 -3.47 10.17 16.25
C LYS A 130 -4.90 9.67 16.42
N LEU A 131 -5.25 8.56 15.76
CA LEU A 131 -6.60 7.99 15.79
C LEU A 131 -6.90 7.27 17.11
N THR A 132 -5.92 6.57 17.67
CA THR A 132 -6.15 5.65 18.80
C THR A 132 -5.62 6.18 20.12
N GLY A 133 -4.66 7.13 20.09
CA GLY A 133 -3.93 7.58 21.26
C GLY A 133 -2.82 6.62 21.71
N GLU A 134 -2.64 5.49 21.04
CA GLU A 134 -1.72 4.42 21.44
C GLU A 134 -0.38 4.48 20.71
N THR A 135 0.65 3.85 21.29
CA THR A 135 1.99 3.81 20.71
C THR A 135 2.61 2.43 20.79
N PHE A 136 2.66 1.72 19.67
CA PHE A 136 3.34 0.42 19.54
C PHE A 136 4.44 0.43 18.46
N GLY A 137 4.76 1.60 17.90
CA GLY A 137 5.70 1.73 16.80
C GLY A 137 5.27 0.92 15.57
N ASN A 138 6.24 0.30 14.90
CA ASN A 138 6.01 -0.53 13.71
C ASN A 138 5.62 -1.99 14.01
N SER A 139 5.33 -2.33 15.27
CA SER A 139 5.00 -3.70 15.69
C SER A 139 3.57 -4.06 15.29
N PHE A 140 3.41 -4.82 14.20
CA PHE A 140 2.11 -5.34 13.80
C PHE A 140 1.45 -6.16 14.93
N GLU A 141 2.22 -7.02 15.61
CA GLU A 141 1.68 -7.93 16.62
C GLU A 141 1.07 -7.16 17.80
N ASP A 142 1.76 -6.13 18.28
CA ASP A 142 1.27 -5.30 19.39
C ASP A 142 0.01 -4.52 19.00
N TRP A 143 0.02 -3.89 17.80
CA TRP A 143 -1.15 -3.21 17.26
C TRP A 143 -2.35 -4.16 17.06
N PHE A 144 -2.11 -5.35 16.49
CA PHE A 144 -3.14 -6.35 16.23
C PHE A 144 -3.75 -6.86 17.54
N ASN A 145 -2.92 -7.20 18.53
CA ASN A 145 -3.38 -7.67 19.83
C ASN A 145 -4.22 -6.61 20.56
N TRP A 146 -3.78 -5.34 20.51
CA TRP A 146 -4.56 -4.22 21.03
C TRP A 146 -5.90 -4.06 20.30
N TYR A 147 -5.91 -4.12 18.97
CA TYR A 147 -7.13 -3.95 18.18
C TYR A 147 -8.14 -5.09 18.41
N ALA A 148 -7.65 -6.32 18.49
CA ALA A 148 -8.47 -7.50 18.79
C ALA A 148 -9.13 -7.44 20.17
N GLY A 149 -8.56 -6.68 21.11
CA GLY A 149 -9.12 -6.43 22.44
C GLY A 149 -10.19 -5.33 22.49
N GLN A 150 -10.43 -4.59 21.40
CA GLN A 150 -11.40 -3.50 21.37
C GLN A 150 -12.85 -4.01 21.40
N PRO A 151 -13.80 -3.21 21.87
CA PRO A 151 -15.22 -3.54 21.76
C PRO A 151 -15.64 -3.54 20.27
N ASN A 152 -16.12 -4.68 19.77
CA ASN A 152 -16.61 -4.87 18.40
C ASN A 152 -15.57 -4.53 17.30
N PRO A 153 -14.44 -5.24 17.23
CA PRO A 153 -13.45 -5.00 16.19
C PRO A 153 -14.04 -5.33 14.81
N ILE A 154 -13.74 -4.53 13.81
CA ILE A 154 -14.09 -4.81 12.41
C ILE A 154 -13.30 -6.04 11.99
N ASN A 155 -14.00 -7.11 11.61
CA ASN A 155 -13.37 -8.30 11.09
C ASN A 155 -12.89 -8.04 9.65
N ILE A 156 -11.57 -8.07 9.46
CA ILE A 156 -10.93 -7.93 8.14
C ILE A 156 -10.02 -9.12 7.87
N ASP A 157 -9.71 -9.35 6.60
CA ASP A 157 -8.67 -10.29 6.22
C ASP A 157 -7.28 -9.66 6.44
N TRP A 158 -6.50 -10.24 7.35
CA TRP A 158 -5.18 -9.74 7.76
C TRP A 158 -4.02 -10.23 6.89
N GLU A 159 -4.24 -11.24 6.05
CA GLU A 159 -3.16 -11.99 5.38
C GLU A 159 -3.12 -11.77 3.87
N SER A 160 -4.24 -11.41 3.25
CA SER A 160 -4.31 -11.18 1.80
C SER A 160 -3.82 -9.80 1.35
N SER A 161 -3.48 -9.72 0.07
CA SER A 161 -3.21 -8.45 -0.65
C SER A 161 -2.12 -7.59 0.01
N LEU A 162 -1.07 -8.23 0.52
CA LEU A 162 0.06 -7.55 1.18
C LEU A 162 1.24 -7.20 0.24
N GLY A 163 1.13 -7.54 -1.05
CA GLY A 163 2.15 -7.35 -2.08
C GLY A 163 3.18 -8.49 -2.18
N HIS A 164 4.20 -8.32 -3.03
CA HIS A 164 5.25 -9.33 -3.23
C HIS A 164 6.29 -9.31 -2.10
N ALA A 165 6.30 -10.35 -1.25
CA ALA A 165 7.14 -10.51 -0.06
C ALA A 165 6.73 -9.64 1.15
N PRO A 166 5.53 -9.88 1.71
CA PRO A 166 5.05 -9.15 2.89
C PRO A 166 5.85 -9.48 4.15
N ARG A 167 5.81 -8.57 5.12
CA ARG A 167 6.49 -8.72 6.42
C ARG A 167 5.68 -9.63 7.33
N LEU A 168 5.76 -10.94 7.06
CA LEU A 168 5.16 -11.96 7.92
C LEU A 168 6.17 -12.38 9.01
N PRO A 169 5.70 -12.81 10.19
CA PRO A 169 6.56 -13.47 11.16
C PRO A 169 7.27 -14.66 10.51
N LYS A 170 8.57 -14.83 10.78
CA LYS A 170 9.32 -15.98 10.26
C LYS A 170 8.70 -17.26 10.81
N SER A 171 8.24 -18.15 9.93
CA SER A 171 7.73 -19.45 10.36
C SER A 171 8.82 -20.25 11.08
N ASN A 172 8.44 -21.02 12.10
CA ASN A 172 9.35 -21.85 12.92
C ASN A 172 10.21 -22.87 12.13
N ARG A 173 9.96 -23.07 10.82
CA ARG A 173 10.77 -23.94 9.95
C ARG A 173 12.14 -23.38 9.63
N GLU A 174 12.29 -22.06 9.50
CA GLU A 174 13.57 -21.44 9.16
C GLU A 174 14.48 -21.23 10.38
N GLN A 175 13.91 -21.04 11.58
CA GLN A 175 14.70 -20.90 12.81
C GLN A 175 15.37 -22.21 13.26
N LYS A 176 14.78 -23.38 12.96
CA LYS A 176 15.39 -24.69 13.28
C LYS A 176 16.47 -25.14 12.30
N GLY A 177 16.61 -24.51 11.13
CA GLY A 177 17.62 -24.87 10.12
C GLY A 177 19.01 -24.27 10.35
N GLY A 178 19.15 -23.29 11.26
CA GLY A 178 20.40 -22.54 11.46
C GLY A 178 21.31 -23.01 12.59
N ALA A 179 20.88 -23.96 13.43
CA ALA A 179 21.57 -24.36 14.66
C ALA A 179 22.01 -25.84 14.68
N GLY A 180 22.41 -26.39 13.54
CA GLY A 180 22.63 -27.84 13.43
C GLY A 180 23.72 -28.27 12.45
N GLN A 181 24.88 -27.61 12.40
CA GLN A 181 26.10 -28.23 11.88
C GLN A 181 27.32 -27.85 12.74
N SER A 182 27.40 -28.47 13.92
CA SER A 182 28.69 -28.65 14.61
C SER A 182 29.49 -29.71 13.87
N ALA A 183 30.51 -29.28 13.12
CA ALA A 183 31.53 -30.17 12.61
C ALA A 183 32.58 -30.43 13.70
N THR A 184 32.44 -31.54 14.41
CA THR A 184 33.55 -32.17 15.14
C THR A 184 33.71 -33.62 14.69
N ARG A 185 34.72 -33.82 13.83
CA ARG A 185 35.81 -34.80 13.92
C ARG A 185 35.48 -36.19 14.47
N SER A 186 35.82 -37.24 13.70
CA SER A 186 36.49 -38.43 14.24
C SER A 186 37.31 -39.16 13.17
N GLN A 187 38.61 -39.28 13.46
CA GLN A 187 39.52 -40.25 12.86
C GLN A 187 39.10 -41.67 13.29
N SER A 188 39.27 -42.64 12.40
CA SER A 188 39.45 -44.04 12.74
C SER A 188 40.28 -44.69 11.63
N GLY A 189 41.52 -45.06 11.95
CA GLY A 189 42.35 -45.92 11.12
C GLY A 189 42.19 -47.37 11.55
N SER A 190 42.42 -48.30 10.61
CA SER A 190 42.84 -49.65 10.92
C SER A 190 43.79 -50.17 9.85
N GLU A 191 44.80 -50.88 10.32
CA GLU A 191 46.02 -51.32 9.66
C GLU A 191 45.86 -52.40 8.60
N GLY A 192 46.92 -52.57 7.79
CA GLY A 192 47.50 -53.88 7.55
C GLY A 192 47.40 -54.42 6.12
N GLY A 193 48.53 -54.48 5.40
CA GLY A 193 48.64 -55.26 4.17
C GLY A 193 49.84 -54.88 3.32
N ASP A 194 51.02 -55.31 3.74
CA ASP A 194 52.28 -55.16 3.01
C ASP A 194 52.48 -56.34 2.03
N LYS A 195 53.18 -56.06 0.91
CA LYS A 195 53.89 -56.97 -0.03
C LYS A 195 53.13 -57.65 -1.22
N PRO A 196 53.85 -58.06 -2.30
CA PRO A 196 54.40 -57.21 -3.37
C PRO A 196 54.01 -57.68 -4.80
N GLN A 197 54.41 -56.92 -5.83
CA GLN A 197 54.37 -57.28 -7.26
C GLN A 197 55.04 -58.62 -7.58
N PRO A 198 54.61 -59.28 -8.68
CA PRO A 198 55.53 -59.94 -9.58
C PRO A 198 55.52 -59.30 -10.97
N GLU A 199 56.72 -58.95 -11.45
CA GLU A 199 57.06 -58.99 -12.86
C GLU A 199 56.92 -60.43 -13.38
N SER A 200 56.31 -60.57 -14.56
CA SER A 200 56.72 -61.60 -15.51
C SER A 200 56.51 -61.06 -16.92
N GLU A 201 57.64 -60.84 -17.57
CA GLU A 201 57.76 -60.69 -19.01
C GLU A 201 57.14 -61.88 -19.76
N ASP A 202 56.79 -61.58 -21.02
CA ASP A 202 57.15 -62.35 -22.21
C ASP A 202 55.98 -62.94 -23.03
N ARG A 203 56.00 -62.48 -24.29
CA ARG A 203 55.76 -63.23 -25.54
C ARG A 203 54.34 -63.43 -26.09
N SER A 204 54.18 -62.80 -27.26
CA SER A 204 53.74 -63.41 -28.55
C SER A 204 52.38 -62.98 -29.08
N ARG A 205 52.34 -61.95 -29.94
CA ARG A 205 52.30 -62.04 -31.41
C ARG A 205 51.89 -60.70 -32.02
#